data_AF-A0A2T2SH14-F1
#
_entry.id   AF-A0A2T2SH14-F1
#
_cell.length_a   1.000
_cell.length_b   1.000
_cell.length_c   1.000
_cell.angle_alpha   90.00
_cell.angle_beta   90.00
_cell.angle_gamma   90.00
#
_symmetry.space_group_name_H-M   'P 1'
#
loop_
_entity.id
_entity.type
_entity.pdbx_description
1 polymer ?
#
loop_
_entity_poly.entity_id
_entity_poly.type
_entity_poly.pdbx_seq_one_letter_code
_entity_poly.pdbx_strand_id
1 'polypeptide(L)'
;MIDRTPIRDTKNEPAFVYFDLDDTLLDHRQAERDALADVHAAFPDAFDEVSAERVQEVYHHHNEPLWERYADGEIEKEQLKRLRIERTLETLAVDGVMPERVGAHYIERYTHHWTPTDGALDTFARVADRFPVGLLTNGFSETQHAKVERFPVLAERSDAVIVGEETGFL
;
A
#
# COMPACT_ATOMS: atom_id res chain seq x y z
N MET A 1 -18.70 45.65 -16.38
CA MET A 1 -18.33 44.44 -15.61
C MET A 1 -17.90 43.40 -16.62
N ILE A 2 -16.64 42.95 -16.58
CA ILE A 2 -16.14 41.93 -17.50
C ILE A 2 -16.59 40.59 -16.90
N ASP A 3 -17.43 39.88 -17.64
CA ASP A 3 -17.82 38.51 -17.34
C ASP A 3 -16.56 37.64 -17.32
N ARG A 4 -16.22 37.12 -16.13
CA ARG A 4 -15.08 36.22 -15.90
C ARG A 4 -15.52 34.76 -15.87
N THR A 5 -16.68 34.42 -16.42
CA THR A 5 -17.08 33.02 -16.55
C THR A 5 -16.05 32.31 -17.43
N PRO A 6 -15.32 31.31 -16.91
CA PRO A 6 -14.36 30.58 -17.71
C PRO A 6 -15.12 29.88 -18.84
N ILE A 7 -14.75 30.14 -20.08
CA ILE A 7 -15.19 29.35 -21.21
C ILE A 7 -14.59 27.96 -21.00
N ARG A 8 -15.41 26.99 -20.52
CA ARG A 8 -15.00 25.59 -20.43
C ARG A 8 -14.88 25.05 -21.86
N ASP A 9 -13.66 24.77 -22.28
CA ASP A 9 -13.40 24.06 -23.54
C ASP A 9 -13.64 22.56 -23.31
N THR A 10 -14.90 22.15 -23.42
CA THR A 10 -15.37 20.79 -23.09
C THR A 10 -14.82 19.69 -24.00
N LYS A 11 -14.05 20.03 -25.04
CA LYS A 11 -13.48 19.05 -25.98
C LYS A 11 -12.25 18.30 -25.45
N ASN A 12 -11.64 18.74 -24.35
CA ASN A 12 -10.39 18.16 -23.82
C ASN A 12 -10.40 17.86 -22.32
N GLU A 13 -11.56 17.91 -21.66
CA GLU A 13 -11.68 17.57 -20.24
C GLU A 13 -11.80 16.03 -20.07
N PRO A 14 -11.13 15.44 -19.06
CA PRO A 14 -11.26 14.02 -18.79
C PRO A 14 -12.70 13.69 -18.36
N ALA A 15 -13.24 12.59 -18.91
CA ALA A 15 -14.57 12.11 -18.51
C ALA A 15 -14.57 11.46 -17.12
N PHE A 16 -13.41 10.94 -16.70
CA PHE A 16 -13.21 10.25 -15.43
C PHE A 16 -11.73 10.30 -15.06
N VAL A 17 -11.39 10.34 -13.77
CA VAL A 17 -10.00 10.29 -13.29
C VAL A 17 -9.85 9.13 -12.31
N TYR A 18 -8.99 8.17 -12.64
CA TYR A 18 -8.57 7.13 -11.69
C TYR A 18 -7.32 7.58 -10.94
N PHE A 19 -7.31 7.33 -9.64
CA PHE A 19 -6.14 7.47 -8.79
C PHE A 19 -5.65 6.08 -8.40
N ASP A 20 -4.33 5.92 -8.43
CA ASP A 20 -3.70 4.85 -7.67
C ASP A 20 -3.75 5.17 -6.17
N LEU A 21 -3.61 4.16 -5.31
CA LEU A 21 -3.72 4.28 -3.86
C LEU A 21 -2.35 4.36 -3.19
N ASP A 22 -1.50 3.35 -3.40
CA ASP A 22 -0.24 3.19 -2.70
C ASP A 22 0.89 4.02 -3.32
N ASP A 23 1.62 4.76 -2.49
CA ASP A 23 2.62 5.77 -2.90
C ASP A 23 2.05 6.90 -3.80
N THR A 24 0.73 7.00 -3.92
CA THR A 24 0.01 8.08 -4.62
C THR A 24 -0.88 8.86 -3.66
N LEU A 25 -1.89 8.21 -3.08
CA LEU A 25 -2.79 8.82 -2.08
C LEU A 25 -2.35 8.53 -0.65
N LEU A 26 -1.77 7.36 -0.41
CA LEU A 26 -1.26 6.90 0.88
C LEU A 26 0.24 6.62 0.79
N ASP A 27 0.98 6.92 1.86
CA ASP A 27 2.42 6.70 1.93
C ASP A 27 2.72 5.24 2.34
N HIS A 28 2.67 4.34 1.35
CA HIS A 28 2.89 2.92 1.54
C HIS A 28 4.31 2.62 2.02
N ARG A 29 5.31 3.29 1.43
CA ARG A 29 6.73 3.14 1.82
C ARG A 29 6.96 3.51 3.27
N GLN A 30 6.38 4.60 3.75
CA GLN A 30 6.47 4.98 5.16
C GLN A 30 5.82 3.93 6.06
N ALA A 31 4.60 3.49 5.71
CA ALA A 31 3.89 2.50 6.50
C ALA A 31 4.66 1.17 6.61
N GLU A 32 5.27 0.71 5.51
CA GLU A 32 6.11 -0.49 5.48
C GLU A 32 7.38 -0.31 6.33
N ARG A 33 8.10 0.80 6.13
CA ARG A 33 9.33 1.10 6.88
C ARG A 33 9.08 1.10 8.38
N ASP A 34 8.04 1.81 8.82
CA ASP A 34 7.73 1.99 10.23
C ASP A 34 7.18 0.70 10.85
N ALA A 35 6.43 -0.11 10.07
CA ALA A 35 6.00 -1.44 10.51
C ALA A 35 7.17 -2.43 10.69
N LEU A 36 8.17 -2.39 9.82
CA LEU A 36 9.37 -3.21 9.95
C LEU A 36 10.25 -2.76 11.13
N ALA A 37 10.27 -1.46 11.43
CA ALA A 37 10.90 -0.96 12.65
C ALA A 37 10.17 -1.44 13.92
N ASP A 38 8.83 -1.47 13.91
CA ASP A 38 8.05 -2.04 15.02
C ASP A 38 8.29 -3.55 15.18
N VAL A 39 8.44 -4.30 14.09
CA VAL A 39 8.84 -5.72 14.13
C VAL A 39 10.20 -5.87 14.81
N HIS A 40 11.20 -5.10 14.37
CA HIS A 40 12.53 -5.12 14.99
C HIS A 40 12.45 -4.87 16.51
N ALA A 41 11.69 -3.86 16.93
CA ALA A 41 11.52 -3.52 18.34
C ALA A 41 10.71 -4.55 19.15
N ALA A 42 9.77 -5.27 18.51
CA ALA A 42 8.89 -6.24 19.17
C ALA A 42 9.56 -7.59 19.46
N PHE A 43 10.66 -7.90 18.77
CA PHE A 43 11.41 -9.15 18.94
C PHE A 43 12.90 -8.86 19.26
N PRO A 44 13.20 -8.12 20.33
CA PRO A 44 14.53 -7.57 20.58
C PRO A 44 15.61 -8.65 20.75
N ASP A 45 15.26 -9.81 21.35
CA ASP A 45 16.21 -10.92 21.51
C ASP A 45 16.54 -11.64 20.20
N ALA A 46 15.66 -11.55 19.20
CA ALA A 46 15.84 -12.21 17.91
C ALA A 46 16.58 -11.32 16.91
N PHE A 47 16.45 -9.99 17.04
CA PHE A 47 17.08 -9.01 16.16
C PHE A 47 18.20 -8.21 16.85
N ASP A 48 18.78 -8.72 17.93
CA ASP A 48 19.80 -8.02 18.73
C ASP A 48 21.08 -7.69 17.93
N GLU A 49 21.46 -8.56 17.00
CA GLU A 49 22.63 -8.38 16.12
C GLU A 49 22.32 -7.68 14.77
N VAL A 50 21.07 -7.28 14.53
CA VAL A 50 20.62 -6.72 13.25
C VAL A 50 20.03 -5.32 13.47
N SER A 51 20.35 -4.34 12.63
CA SER A 51 19.69 -3.02 12.71
C SER A 51 18.34 -3.02 11.99
N ALA A 52 17.41 -2.14 12.41
CA ALA A 52 16.11 -2.00 11.75
C ALA A 52 16.25 -1.65 10.26
N GLU A 53 17.24 -0.83 9.88
CA GLU A 53 17.54 -0.50 8.49
C GLU A 53 17.95 -1.73 7.69
N ARG A 54 18.72 -2.63 8.30
CA ARG A 54 19.12 -3.89 7.66
C ARG A 54 17.94 -4.83 7.48
N VAL A 55 16.99 -4.87 8.43
CA VAL A 55 15.72 -5.60 8.27
C VAL A 55 14.95 -5.08 7.07
N GLN A 56 14.81 -3.75 6.94
CA GLN A 56 14.09 -3.11 5.83
C GLN A 56 14.74 -3.43 4.48
N GLU A 57 16.06 -3.29 4.37
CA GLU A 57 16.80 -3.58 3.13
C GLU A 57 16.61 -5.03 2.68
N VAL A 58 16.78 -5.99 3.59
CA VAL A 58 16.63 -7.42 3.29
C VAL A 58 15.18 -7.77 2.97
N TYR A 59 14.22 -7.19 3.69
CA TYR A 59 12.82 -7.39 3.41
C TYR A 59 12.46 -6.91 2.00
N HIS A 60 12.85 -5.69 1.60
CA HIS A 60 12.58 -5.19 0.24
C HIS A 60 13.19 -6.10 -0.83
N HIS A 61 14.43 -6.54 -0.62
CA HIS A 61 15.13 -7.44 -1.54
C HIS A 61 14.35 -8.73 -1.84
N HIS A 62 13.61 -9.26 -0.86
CA HIS A 62 12.78 -10.45 -1.05
C HIS A 62 11.35 -10.14 -1.46
N ASN A 63 10.76 -9.06 -0.93
CA ASN A 63 9.36 -8.71 -1.13
C ASN A 63 9.07 -8.28 -2.57
N GLU A 64 9.92 -7.44 -3.19
CA GLU A 64 9.73 -6.96 -4.56
C GLU A 64 9.60 -8.10 -5.59
N PRO A 65 10.55 -9.05 -5.72
CA PRO A 65 10.43 -10.13 -6.70
C PRO A 65 9.30 -11.13 -6.35
N LEU A 66 8.86 -11.20 -5.09
CA LEU A 66 7.70 -12.02 -4.73
C LEU A 66 6.39 -11.39 -5.22
N TRP A 67 6.28 -10.05 -5.23
CA TRP A 67 5.15 -9.36 -5.83
C TRP A 67 5.09 -9.57 -7.34
N GLU A 68 6.22 -9.54 -8.04
CA GLU A 68 6.29 -9.85 -9.48
C GLU A 68 5.77 -11.26 -9.77
N ARG A 69 6.25 -12.25 -9.01
CA ARG A 69 5.83 -13.65 -9.16
C ARG A 69 4.35 -13.86 -8.84
N TYR A 70 3.80 -13.09 -7.90
CA TYR A 70 2.37 -13.11 -7.60
C TYR A 70 1.57 -12.48 -8.74
N ALA A 71 2.05 -11.37 -9.32
CA ALA A 71 1.42 -10.73 -10.48
C ALA A 71 1.41 -11.64 -11.72
N ASP A 72 2.47 -12.42 -11.92
CA ASP A 72 2.57 -13.42 -12.98
C ASP A 72 1.77 -14.71 -12.71
N GLY A 73 1.13 -14.82 -11.54
CA GLY A 73 0.37 -16.01 -11.13
C GLY A 73 1.24 -17.23 -10.81
N GLU A 74 2.54 -17.05 -10.57
CA GLU A 74 3.46 -18.14 -10.22
C GLU A 74 3.34 -18.58 -8.77
N ILE A 75 2.91 -17.68 -7.88
CA ILE A 75 2.67 -17.95 -6.46
C ILE A 75 1.34 -17.37 -6.02
N GLU A 76 0.74 -18.02 -5.03
CA GLU A 76 -0.46 -17.54 -4.35
C GLU A 76 -0.11 -16.45 -3.34
N LYS A 77 -1.10 -15.61 -3.04
CA LYS A 77 -1.02 -14.56 -2.02
C LYS A 77 -0.50 -15.02 -0.65
N GLU A 78 -1.00 -16.16 -0.16
CA GLU A 78 -0.53 -16.71 1.12
C GLU A 78 0.92 -17.20 1.05
N GLN A 79 1.40 -17.59 -0.14
CA GLN A 79 2.81 -17.88 -0.34
C GLN A 79 3.65 -16.61 -0.33
N LEU A 80 3.22 -15.52 -0.98
CA LEU A 80 3.91 -14.23 -0.92
C LEU A 80 4.04 -13.76 0.53
N LYS A 81 2.93 -13.69 1.27
CA LYS A 81 2.88 -13.21 2.66
C LYS A 81 3.81 -13.99 3.58
N ARG A 82 3.90 -15.31 3.39
CA ARG A 82 4.78 -16.19 4.16
C ARG A 82 6.24 -16.06 3.73
N LEU A 83 6.53 -16.21 2.43
CA LEU A 83 7.89 -16.24 1.89
C LEU A 83 8.64 -14.93 2.13
N ARG A 84 7.98 -13.77 2.06
CA ARG A 84 8.66 -12.48 2.30
C ARG A 84 9.20 -12.38 3.72
N ILE A 85 8.54 -13.00 4.70
CA ILE A 85 9.00 -13.02 6.10
C ILE A 85 10.04 -14.11 6.30
N GLU A 86 9.76 -15.34 5.86
CA GLU A 86 10.69 -16.47 5.98
C GLU A 86 12.06 -16.14 5.37
N ARG A 87 12.10 -15.67 4.12
CA ARG A 87 13.36 -15.35 3.43
C ARG A 87 14.11 -14.20 4.08
N THR A 88 13.38 -13.24 4.66
CA THR A 88 13.99 -12.14 5.41
C THR A 88 14.68 -12.67 6.65
N LEU A 89 14.01 -13.48 7.45
CA LEU A 89 14.58 -14.09 8.66
C LEU A 89 15.78 -14.99 8.32
N GLU A 90 15.65 -15.84 7.31
CA GLU A 90 16.73 -16.71 6.82
C GLU A 90 17.97 -15.92 6.40
N THR A 91 17.79 -14.84 5.63
CA THR A 91 18.91 -14.02 5.13
C THR A 91 19.60 -13.25 6.25
N LEU A 92 18.85 -12.87 7.28
CA LEU A 92 19.38 -12.19 8.47
C LEU A 92 19.94 -13.17 9.50
N ALA A 93 19.82 -14.48 9.29
CA ALA A 93 20.13 -15.52 10.28
C ALA A 93 19.42 -15.29 11.63
N VAL A 94 18.17 -14.82 11.58
CA VAL A 94 17.32 -14.59 12.76
C VAL A 94 16.59 -15.87 13.11
N ASP A 95 16.94 -16.43 14.27
CA ASP A 95 16.34 -17.64 14.83
C ASP A 95 15.45 -17.33 16.04
N GLY A 96 14.74 -18.34 16.57
CA GLY A 96 13.98 -18.23 17.82
C GLY A 96 12.63 -17.52 17.73
N VAL A 97 12.23 -17.08 16.53
CA VAL A 97 10.90 -16.52 16.23
C VAL A 97 10.21 -17.30 15.11
N MET A 98 8.89 -17.38 15.19
CA MET A 98 8.08 -18.03 14.15
C MET A 98 7.75 -17.02 13.04
N PRO A 99 8.02 -17.31 11.76
CA PRO A 99 7.71 -16.42 10.64
C PRO A 99 6.25 -15.96 10.62
N GLU A 100 5.31 -16.82 11.01
CA GLU A 100 3.87 -16.50 11.06
C GLU A 100 3.58 -15.42 12.11
N ARG A 101 4.26 -15.48 13.27
CA ARG A 101 4.10 -14.49 14.34
C ARG A 101 4.69 -13.15 13.94
N VAL A 102 5.85 -13.16 13.27
CA VAL A 102 6.50 -11.96 12.74
C VAL A 102 5.63 -11.32 11.64
N GLY A 103 5.13 -12.14 10.70
CA GLY A 103 4.27 -11.69 9.61
C GLY A 103 2.93 -11.13 10.08
N ALA A 104 2.30 -11.77 11.07
CA ALA A 104 1.08 -11.24 11.70
C ALA A 104 1.33 -9.88 12.36
N HIS A 105 2.43 -9.74 13.10
CA HIS A 105 2.79 -8.47 13.72
C HIS A 105 3.09 -7.38 12.68
N TYR A 106 3.83 -7.73 11.63
CA TYR A 106 4.11 -6.81 10.53
C TYR A 106 2.82 -6.27 9.90
N ILE A 107 1.85 -7.13 9.56
CA ILE A 107 0.56 -6.69 8.96
C ILE A 107 -0.24 -5.80 9.92
N GLU A 108 -0.28 -6.17 11.20
CA GLU A 108 -0.94 -5.36 12.24
C GLU A 108 -0.33 -3.95 12.30
N ARG A 109 1.01 -3.86 12.35
CA ARG A 109 1.71 -2.56 12.42
C ARG A 109 1.61 -1.76 11.14
N TYR A 110 1.73 -2.41 9.99
CA TYR A 110 1.55 -1.80 8.67
C TYR A 110 0.19 -1.12 8.56
N THR A 111 -0.87 -1.77 9.05
CA THR A 111 -2.23 -1.20 9.08
C THR A 111 -2.34 0.05 9.96
N HIS A 112 -1.61 0.09 11.07
CA HIS A 112 -1.60 1.25 11.97
C HIS A 112 -0.84 2.45 11.41
N HIS A 113 0.13 2.22 10.54
CA HIS A 113 1.00 3.26 9.96
C HIS A 113 0.49 3.82 8.63
N TRP A 114 -0.70 3.44 8.16
CA TRP A 114 -1.27 4.10 6.98
C TRP A 114 -1.49 5.58 7.24
N THR A 115 -0.81 6.41 6.45
CA THR A 115 -0.92 7.85 6.46
C THR A 115 -1.12 8.36 5.02
N PRO A 116 -1.86 9.46 4.83
CA PRO A 116 -1.93 10.09 3.52
C PRO A 116 -0.58 10.64 3.09
N THR A 117 -0.30 10.56 1.79
CA THR A 117 0.77 11.37 1.18
C THR A 117 0.42 12.86 1.35
N ASP A 118 1.42 13.69 1.62
CA ASP A 118 1.23 15.12 1.91
C ASP A 118 0.39 15.83 0.84
N GLY A 119 -0.78 16.34 1.24
CA GLY A 119 -1.71 17.06 0.36
C GLY A 119 -2.46 16.19 -0.66
N ALA A 120 -2.28 14.86 -0.64
CA ALA A 120 -2.87 13.98 -1.64
C ALA A 120 -4.40 13.86 -1.50
N LEU A 121 -4.94 13.72 -0.29
CA LEU A 121 -6.39 13.66 -0.07
C LEU A 121 -7.09 14.99 -0.40
N ASP A 122 -6.45 16.13 -0.08
CA ASP A 122 -6.96 17.45 -0.48
C ASP A 122 -6.98 17.60 -2.00
N THR A 123 -5.95 17.11 -2.68
CA THR A 123 -5.86 17.12 -4.14
C THR A 123 -6.93 16.22 -4.76
N PHE A 124 -7.08 15.01 -4.25
CA PHE A 124 -8.14 14.07 -4.63
C PHE A 124 -9.52 14.69 -4.49
N ALA A 125 -9.84 15.31 -3.34
CA ALA A 125 -11.12 15.96 -3.11
C ALA A 125 -11.38 17.12 -4.10
N ARG A 126 -10.38 17.94 -4.41
CA ARG A 126 -10.49 19.04 -5.38
C ARG A 126 -10.70 18.53 -6.82
N VAL A 127 -10.12 17.39 -7.18
CA VAL A 127 -10.37 16.75 -8.47
C VAL A 127 -11.78 16.16 -8.51
N ALA A 128 -12.21 15.53 -7.42
CA ALA A 128 -13.57 15.01 -7.24
C ALA A 128 -14.66 16.10 -7.22
N ASP A 129 -14.31 17.37 -6.97
CA ASP A 129 -15.24 18.50 -7.12
C ASP A 129 -15.48 18.89 -8.60
N ARG A 130 -14.63 18.41 -9.52
CA ARG A 130 -14.66 18.77 -10.95
C ARG A 130 -15.01 17.61 -11.87
N PHE A 131 -14.59 16.41 -11.54
CA PHE A 131 -14.73 15.22 -12.38
C PHE A 131 -15.21 14.03 -11.54
N PRO A 132 -15.90 13.06 -12.15
CA PRO A 132 -16.04 11.71 -11.59
C PRO A 132 -14.65 11.13 -11.31
N VAL A 133 -14.49 10.53 -10.14
CA VAL A 133 -13.20 9.94 -9.73
C VAL A 133 -13.39 8.52 -9.22
N GLY A 134 -12.32 7.74 -9.30
CA GLY A 134 -12.30 6.38 -8.77
C GLY A 134 -10.89 5.98 -8.39
N LEU A 135 -10.79 4.81 -7.76
CA LEU A 135 -9.52 4.20 -7.40
C LEU A 135 -9.26 3.03 -8.35
N LEU A 136 -8.02 2.94 -8.83
CA LEU A 136 -7.51 1.79 -9.56
C LEU A 136 -6.20 1.40 -8.90
N THR A 137 -6.20 0.28 -8.17
CA THR A 137 -5.08 -0.07 -7.32
C THR A 137 -4.74 -1.55 -7.40
N ASN A 138 -3.45 -1.84 -7.26
CA ASN A 138 -2.93 -3.18 -7.12
C ASN A 138 -2.69 -3.48 -5.64
N GLY A 139 -2.65 -4.76 -5.30
CA GLY A 139 -2.48 -5.22 -3.93
C GLY A 139 -3.62 -6.14 -3.48
N PHE A 140 -3.56 -6.56 -2.22
CA PHE A 140 -4.53 -7.47 -1.66
C PHE A 140 -5.88 -6.77 -1.44
N SER A 141 -6.96 -7.35 -1.97
CA SER A 141 -8.34 -6.83 -1.91
C SER A 141 -8.72 -6.36 -0.50
N GLU A 142 -8.55 -7.18 0.52
CA GLU A 142 -8.87 -6.82 1.91
C GLU A 142 -8.04 -5.64 2.42
N THR A 143 -6.80 -5.50 1.97
CA THR A 143 -5.92 -4.39 2.38
C THR A 143 -6.36 -3.10 1.70
N GLN A 144 -6.66 -3.15 0.40
CA GLN A 144 -7.05 -1.97 -0.36
C GLN A 144 -8.44 -1.47 0.09
N HIS A 145 -9.41 -2.36 0.32
CA HIS A 145 -10.71 -1.96 0.88
C HIS A 145 -10.58 -1.41 2.30
N ALA A 146 -9.78 -2.02 3.17
CA ALA A 146 -9.55 -1.50 4.51
C ALA A 146 -8.92 -0.09 4.51
N LYS A 147 -8.00 0.20 3.57
CA LYS A 147 -7.47 1.55 3.37
C LYS A 147 -8.57 2.53 2.97
N VAL A 148 -9.41 2.16 2.00
CA VAL A 148 -10.53 3.01 1.54
C VAL A 148 -11.51 3.33 2.67
N GLU A 149 -11.86 2.33 3.49
CA GLU A 149 -12.71 2.52 4.67
C GLU A 149 -12.05 3.39 5.75
N ARG A 150 -10.73 3.27 5.93
CA ARG A 150 -9.95 4.03 6.91
C ARG A 150 -9.90 5.53 6.60
N PHE A 151 -9.99 5.91 5.33
CA PHE A 151 -9.96 7.30 4.87
C PHE A 151 -11.30 7.65 4.17
N PRO A 152 -12.34 8.07 4.93
CA PRO A 152 -13.71 8.19 4.43
C PRO A 152 -13.88 9.03 3.17
N VAL A 153 -13.05 10.07 2.97
CA VAL A 153 -13.08 10.88 1.74
C VAL A 153 -12.89 10.04 0.48
N LEU A 154 -12.10 8.96 0.53
CA LEU A 154 -11.91 8.04 -0.58
C LEU A 154 -13.21 7.28 -0.86
N ALA A 155 -13.77 6.63 0.17
CA ALA A 155 -15.01 5.87 0.05
C ALA A 155 -16.21 6.74 -0.39
N GLU A 156 -16.30 7.97 0.12
CA GLU A 156 -17.44 8.87 -0.10
C GLU A 156 -17.41 9.56 -1.47
N ARG A 157 -16.22 9.72 -2.06
CA ARG A 157 -16.04 10.52 -3.29
C ARG A 157 -15.67 9.68 -4.51
N SER A 158 -15.28 8.41 -4.33
CA SER A 158 -15.01 7.50 -5.43
C SER A 158 -16.29 6.88 -5.98
N ASP A 159 -16.56 7.11 -7.27
CA ASP A 159 -17.64 6.46 -8.02
C ASP A 159 -17.33 4.98 -8.34
N ALA A 160 -16.05 4.61 -8.31
CA ALA A 160 -15.57 3.26 -8.53
C ALA A 160 -14.30 2.97 -7.70
N VAL A 161 -14.20 1.75 -7.18
CA VAL A 161 -12.98 1.21 -6.56
C VAL A 161 -12.68 -0.11 -7.27
N ILE A 162 -11.58 -0.14 -8.02
CA ILE A 162 -11.13 -1.30 -8.79
C ILE A 162 -9.84 -1.81 -8.16
N VAL A 163 -9.87 -3.02 -7.64
CA VAL A 163 -8.69 -3.70 -7.11
C VAL A 163 -8.26 -4.79 -8.07
N GLY A 164 -7.00 -4.76 -8.53
CA GLY A 164 -6.47 -5.70 -9.53
C GLY A 164 -6.77 -7.17 -9.20
N GLU A 165 -6.52 -7.59 -7.95
CA GLU A 165 -6.78 -8.96 -7.46
C GLU A 165 -8.21 -9.45 -7.77
N GLU A 166 -9.22 -8.58 -7.73
CA GLU A 166 -10.63 -8.93 -7.96
C GLU A 166 -10.97 -9.10 -9.44
N THR A 167 -10.12 -8.59 -10.33
CA THR A 167 -10.29 -8.68 -11.79
C THR A 167 -9.63 -9.91 -12.39
N GLY A 168 -8.81 -10.63 -11.59
CA GLY A 168 -8.00 -11.76 -12.05
C GLY A 168 -6.70 -11.35 -12.77
N PHE A 169 -6.32 -10.08 -12.69
CA PHE A 169 -5.08 -9.53 -13.25
C PHE A 169 -4.48 -8.50 -12.30
N LEU A 170 -3.16 -8.53 -12.11
CA LEU A 170 -2.40 -7.55 -11.31
C LEU A 170 -1.55 -6.66 -12.20
#